data_AF-A0A158C5E6-F1
#
_entry.id   AF-A0A158C5E6-F1
#
_cell.length_a   1.000
_cell.length_b   1.000
_cell.length_c   1.000
_cell.angle_alpha   90.00
_cell.angle_beta   90.00
_cell.angle_gamma   90.00
#
_symmetry.space_group_name_H-M   'P 1'
#
loop_
_entity.id
_entity.type
_entity.pdbx_description
1 polymer ?
#
loop_
_entity_poly.entity_id
_entity_poly.type
_entity_poly.pdbx_seq_one_letter_code
_entity_poly.pdbx_strand_id
1 'polypeptide(L)'
;MNPSRDTAAQLSERACKKHDAGAALALLDRSIALKHRRIALIRYLHAQYLNAPLEARHHDYVKTIAARLSAEALTQIAASARARFGA
;
A
#
# COMPACT_ATOMS: atom_id res chain seq x y z
N MET A 1 10.67 -13.41 17.98
CA MET A 1 10.82 -12.98 16.56
C MET A 1 9.59 -13.41 15.78
N ASN A 2 8.89 -12.50 15.09
CA ASN A 2 7.78 -12.83 14.18
C ASN A 2 8.27 -12.72 12.72
N PRO A 3 8.51 -13.83 12.00
CA PRO A 3 9.23 -13.85 10.72
C PRO A 3 8.48 -13.15 9.55
N SER A 4 7.20 -12.81 9.71
CA SER A 4 6.38 -12.20 8.67
C SER A 4 6.55 -10.68 8.54
N ARG A 5 7.11 -10.00 9.55
CA ARG A 5 7.31 -8.54 9.53
C ARG A 5 8.55 -8.14 8.72
N ASP A 6 9.62 -8.92 8.79
CA ASP A 6 10.89 -8.64 8.11
C ASP A 6 10.79 -8.70 6.58
N THR A 7 10.05 -9.68 6.04
CA THR A 7 9.87 -9.78 4.59
C THR A 7 9.07 -8.61 4.04
N ALA A 8 8.06 -8.16 4.78
CA ALA A 8 7.25 -7.01 4.40
C ALA A 8 8.02 -5.69 4.53
N ALA A 9 8.91 -5.59 5.52
CA ALA A 9 9.79 -4.44 5.71
C ALA A 9 10.85 -4.34 4.60
N GLN A 10 11.52 -5.45 4.25
CA GLN A 10 12.49 -5.47 3.15
C GLN A 10 11.86 -5.20 1.78
N LEU A 11 10.66 -5.71 1.53
CA LEU A 11 9.92 -5.38 0.31
C LEU A 11 9.46 -3.92 0.30
N SER A 12 8.97 -3.39 1.42
CA SER A 12 8.65 -1.96 1.53
C SER A 12 9.89 -1.08 1.33
N GLU A 13 11.04 -1.51 1.85
CA GLU A 13 12.31 -0.80 1.65
C GLU A 13 12.76 -0.85 0.19
N ARG A 14 12.59 -1.98 -0.51
CA ARG A 14 12.87 -2.07 -1.95
C ARG A 14 11.91 -1.25 -2.80
N ALA A 15 10.62 -1.28 -2.50
CA ALA A 15 9.61 -0.49 -3.21
C ALA A 15 9.85 1.02 -3.02
N CYS A 16 10.19 1.45 -1.80
CA CYS A 16 10.57 2.85 -1.52
C CYS A 16 11.92 3.22 -2.16
N LYS A 17 12.97 2.41 -2.00
CA LYS A 17 14.34 2.77 -2.46
C LYS A 17 14.51 2.66 -3.98
N LYS A 18 13.82 1.74 -4.64
CA LYS A 18 13.97 1.51 -6.10
C LYS A 18 12.85 2.09 -6.95
N HIS A 19 11.81 2.69 -6.33
CA HIS A 19 10.63 3.21 -7.05
C HIS A 19 10.06 2.18 -8.05
N ASP A 20 10.10 0.90 -7.69
CA ASP A 20 9.70 -0.19 -8.57
C ASP A 20 8.17 -0.37 -8.52
N ALA A 21 7.52 0.01 -9.61
CA ALA A 21 6.07 -0.10 -9.79
C ALA A 21 5.57 -1.55 -9.70
N GLY A 22 6.35 -2.51 -10.21
CA GLY A 22 6.02 -3.94 -10.14
C GLY A 22 6.14 -4.47 -8.71
N ALA A 23 7.15 -4.03 -7.96
CA ALA A 23 7.27 -4.37 -6.55
C ALA A 23 6.14 -3.76 -5.70
N ALA A 24 5.71 -2.53 -6.01
CA ALA A 24 4.58 -1.89 -5.34
C ALA A 24 3.27 -2.65 -5.58
N LEU A 25 3.04 -3.14 -6.80
CA LEU A 25 1.87 -3.95 -7.15
C LEU A 25 1.87 -5.30 -6.43
N ALA A 26 3.00 -6.03 -6.46
CA ALA A 26 3.13 -7.30 -5.75
C ALA A 26 2.90 -7.16 -4.24
N LEU A 27 3.32 -6.03 -3.66
CA LEU A 27 3.06 -5.70 -2.27
C LEU A 27 1.61 -5.36 -1.99
N LEU A 28 0.92 -4.72 -2.93
CA LEU A 28 -0.51 -4.46 -2.84
C LEU A 28 -1.29 -5.78 -2.83
N ASP A 29 -1.05 -6.65 -3.81
CA ASP A 29 -1.68 -7.98 -3.89
C ASP A 29 -1.45 -8.79 -2.61
N ARG A 30 -0.22 -8.80 -2.07
CA ARG A 30 0.06 -9.46 -0.79
C ARG A 30 -0.72 -8.86 0.38
N SER A 31 -0.97 -7.54 0.38
CA SER A 31 -1.73 -6.89 1.44
C SER A 31 -3.22 -7.18 1.34
N ILE A 32 -3.74 -7.31 0.12
CA ILE A 32 -5.10 -7.75 -0.16
C ILE A 32 -5.28 -9.18 0.33
N ALA A 33 -4.36 -10.08 0.00
CA ALA A 33 -4.37 -11.48 0.45
C ALA A 33 -4.34 -11.58 2.00
N LEU A 34 -3.55 -10.73 2.66
CA LEU A 34 -3.47 -10.64 4.12
C LEU A 34 -4.63 -9.84 4.76
N LYS A 35 -5.59 -9.33 3.96
CA LYS A 35 -6.72 -8.49 4.39
C LYS A 35 -6.30 -7.25 5.20
N HIS A 36 -5.09 -6.75 4.95
CA HIS A 36 -4.53 -5.58 5.64
C HIS A 36 -5.10 -4.29 5.09
N ARG A 37 -6.16 -3.76 5.73
CA ARG A 37 -6.90 -2.61 5.20
C ARG A 37 -6.07 -1.32 5.08
N ARG A 38 -5.40 -0.93 6.18
CA ARG A 38 -4.55 0.27 6.22
C ARG A 38 -3.36 0.17 5.26
N ILE A 39 -2.64 -0.95 5.30
CA ILE A 39 -1.41 -1.13 4.52
C ILE A 39 -1.72 -1.24 3.02
N ALA A 40 -2.83 -1.89 2.65
CA ALA A 40 -3.27 -1.95 1.26
C ALA A 40 -3.53 -0.55 0.68
N LEU A 41 -4.17 0.35 1.43
CA LEU A 41 -4.38 1.73 1.01
C LEU A 41 -3.07 2.49 0.79
N ILE A 42 -2.11 2.39 1.72
CA ILE A 42 -0.80 3.02 1.59
C ILE A 42 -0.08 2.53 0.33
N ARG A 43 -0.11 1.22 0.10
CA ARG A 43 0.56 0.59 -1.05
C ARG A 43 -0.13 0.88 -2.37
N TYR A 44 -1.44 1.01 -2.36
CA TYR A 44 -2.22 1.44 -3.52
C TYR A 44 -1.88 2.89 -3.91
N LEU A 45 -1.83 3.82 -2.94
CA LEU A 45 -1.42 5.20 -3.21
C LEU A 45 0.00 5.26 -3.78
N HIS A 46 0.90 4.42 -3.26
CA HIS A 46 2.26 4.32 -3.77
C HIS A 46 2.33 3.77 -5.21
N ALA A 47 1.62 2.67 -5.48
CA ALA A 47 1.51 2.10 -6.81
C ALA A 47 0.89 3.10 -7.80
N GLN A 48 -0.08 3.91 -7.35
CA GLN A 48 -0.65 5.00 -8.15
C GLN A 48 0.38 6.10 -8.44
N TYR A 49 1.17 6.51 -7.44
CA TYR A 49 2.23 7.51 -7.61
C TYR A 49 3.33 7.04 -8.60
N LEU A 50 3.64 5.74 -8.58
CA LEU A 50 4.60 5.11 -9.49
C LEU A 50 4.04 4.77 -10.87
N ASN A 51 2.78 5.13 -11.17
CA ASN A 51 2.08 4.74 -12.39
C ASN A 51 2.12 3.22 -12.65
N ALA A 52 2.04 2.42 -11.59
CA ALA A 52 1.97 0.97 -11.70
C ALA A 52 0.69 0.54 -12.45
N PRO A 53 0.71 -0.61 -13.15
CA PRO A 53 -0.45 -1.12 -13.87
C PRO A 53 -1.51 -1.64 -12.89
N LEU A 54 -2.23 -0.72 -12.26
CA LEU A 54 -3.33 -1.00 -11.35
C LEU A 54 -4.55 -1.47 -12.14
N GLU A 55 -4.94 -2.72 -11.92
CA GLU A 55 -6.20 -3.25 -12.44
C GLU A 55 -7.44 -2.74 -11.65
N ALA A 56 -8.61 -2.82 -12.28
CA ALA A 56 -9.92 -2.50 -11.69
C ALA A 56 -10.16 -3.15 -10.30
N ARG A 57 -9.69 -4.40 -10.11
CA ARG A 57 -9.81 -5.12 -8.83
C ARG A 57 -9.16 -4.37 -7.65
N HIS A 58 -8.07 -3.64 -7.90
CA HIS A 58 -7.37 -2.88 -6.88
C HIS A 58 -8.15 -1.63 -6.50
N HIS A 59 -8.71 -0.96 -7.50
CA HIS A 59 -9.58 0.21 -7.31
C HIS A 59 -10.84 -0.15 -6.53
N ASP A 60 -11.50 -1.25 -6.86
CA ASP A 60 -12.72 -1.69 -6.17
C ASP A 60 -12.46 -2.12 -4.73
N TYR A 61 -11.36 -2.84 -4.49
CA TYR A 61 -10.96 -3.22 -3.14
C TYR A 61 -10.70 -1.98 -2.27
N VAL A 62 -9.96 -1.00 -2.81
CA VAL A 62 -9.65 0.25 -2.12
C VAL A 62 -10.90 1.09 -1.89
N LYS A 63 -11.79 1.18 -2.88
CA LYS A 63 -13.09 1.88 -2.76
C LYS A 63 -13.95 1.25 -1.66
N THR A 64 -13.99 -0.08 -1.59
CA THR A 64 -14.71 -0.82 -0.55
C THR A 64 -14.13 -0.55 0.84
N ILE A 65 -12.80 -0.47 0.95
CA ILE A 65 -12.14 -0.16 2.23
C ILE A 65 -12.33 1.30 2.62
N ALA A 66 -12.22 2.22 1.66
CA ALA A 66 -12.45 3.64 1.90
C ALA A 66 -13.88 3.91 2.34
N ALA A 67 -14.86 3.23 1.76
CA ALA A 67 -16.26 3.31 2.19
C ALA A 67 -16.49 2.82 3.64
N ARG A 68 -15.59 1.96 4.16
CA ARG A 68 -15.64 1.43 5.53
C ARG A 68 -14.82 2.25 6.53
N LEU A 69 -14.05 3.22 6.07
CA LEU A 69 -13.17 4.04 6.90
C LEU A 69 -13.69 5.48 6.94
N SER A 70 -13.61 6.11 8.11
CA SER A 70 -13.89 7.54 8.22
C SER A 70 -12.85 8.35 7.45
N ALA A 71 -13.25 9.53 6.96
CA ALA A 71 -12.36 10.47 6.28
C ALA A 71 -11.08 10.77 7.07
N GLU A 72 -11.19 10.87 8.39
CA GLU A 72 -10.05 11.09 9.29
C GLU A 72 -9.04 9.94 9.27
N ALA A 73 -9.53 8.69 9.19
CA ALA A 73 -8.68 7.51 9.07
C ALA A 73 -7.97 7.48 7.71
N LEU A 74 -8.65 7.90 6.63
CA LEU A 74 -8.05 8.04 5.30
C LEU A 74 -6.97 9.12 5.29
N THR A 75 -7.20 10.27 5.92
CA THR A 75 -6.20 11.34 6.07
C THR A 75 -4.96 10.86 6.83
N GLN A 76 -5.14 10.14 7.94
CA GLN A 76 -4.03 9.55 8.70
C GLN A 76 -3.23 8.53 7.89
N ILE A 77 -3.91 7.74 7.06
CA ILE A 77 -3.29 6.77 6.15
C ILE A 77 -2.50 7.48 5.06
N ALA A 78 -3.06 8.52 4.44
CA ALA A 78 -2.38 9.33 3.44
C ALA A 78 -1.17 10.08 4.02
N ALA A 79 -1.29 10.62 5.23
CA ALA A 79 -0.18 11.24 5.96
C ALA A 79 0.93 10.22 6.27
N SER A 80 0.56 9.02 6.73
CA SER A 80 1.50 7.93 7.00
C SER A 80 2.21 7.43 5.74
N ALA A 81 1.48 7.35 4.63
CA ALA A 81 2.05 7.06 3.32
C ALA A 81 3.08 8.13 2.96
N ARG A 82 2.68 9.40 2.95
CA ARG A 82 3.54 10.52 2.58
C ARG A 82 4.79 10.64 3.46
N ALA A 83 4.67 10.46 4.77
CA ALA A 83 5.81 10.44 5.70
C ALA A 83 6.80 9.30 5.41
N ARG A 84 6.33 8.20 4.80
CA ARG A 84 7.15 7.03 4.45
C ARG A 84 7.74 7.10 3.04
N PHE A 85 7.23 7.99 2.19
CA PHE A 85 7.65 8.18 0.79
C PHE A 85 8.36 9.52 0.53
N GLY A 86 8.22 10.50 1.43
CA GLY A 86 8.78 11.84 1.29
C GLY A 86 10.12 12.06 2.02
N ALA A 87 10.84 10.99 2.38
CA ALA A 87 12.15 11.04 3.04
C ALA A 87 13.22 10.38 2.17
#